data_AF-A0AAV4ETP3-F1
#
_entry.id   AF-A0AAV4ETP3-F1
#
_cell.length_a   1.000
_cell.length_b   1.000
_cell.length_c   1.000
_cell.angle_alpha   90.00
_cell.angle_beta   90.00
_cell.angle_gamma   90.00
#
_symmetry.space_group_name_H-M   'P 1'
#
loop_
_entity.id
_entity.type
_entity.pdbx_description
1 polymer ?
#
loop_
_entity_poly.entity_id
_entity_poly.type
_entity_poly.pdbx_seq_one_letter_code
_entity_poly.pdbx_strand_id
1 'polypeptide(L)'
;MTDQDLSKLSSFHTKNLRKIAKIFWPQRISNEELLEHCQQESIEKILVERRWKWIGHVLRKSQNAITRVAVQWKPEGRRKRGRPKTTWRRTAEAEAATMGQSWGTLRTLAQDREKWRDFVAALVAHGKKGSE
;
A
#
# COMPACT_ATOMS: atom_id res chain seq x y z
N MET A 1 -7.76 -2.29 -3.35
CA MET A 1 -8.40 -1.85 -2.09
C MET A 1 -9.19 -0.61 -2.41
N THR A 2 -10.41 -0.47 -1.91
CA THR A 2 -11.20 0.77 -2.09
C THR A 2 -10.91 1.76 -0.97
N ASP A 3 -11.26 3.04 -1.18
CA ASP A 3 -11.13 4.07 -0.14
C ASP A 3 -11.99 3.77 1.10
N GLN A 4 -13.13 3.10 0.90
CA GLN A 4 -13.99 2.64 1.98
C GLN A 4 -13.31 1.55 2.84
N ASP A 5 -12.61 0.61 2.20
CA ASP A 5 -11.84 -0.42 2.93
C ASP A 5 -10.71 0.22 3.74
N LEU A 6 -10.04 1.23 3.16
CA LEU A 6 -8.97 1.97 3.82
C LEU A 6 -9.48 2.75 5.04
N SER A 7 -10.63 3.42 4.91
CA SER A 7 -11.27 4.15 6.02
C SER A 7 -11.64 3.23 7.18
N LYS A 8 -12.17 2.03 6.89
CA LYS A 8 -12.46 1.01 7.91
C LYS A 8 -11.18 0.54 8.62
N LEU A 9 -10.11 0.30 7.87
CA LEU A 9 -8.81 -0.08 8.43
C LEU A 9 -8.20 1.04 9.29
N SER A 10 -8.32 2.31 8.87
CA SER A 10 -7.85 3.47 9.62
C SER A 10 -8.62 3.62 10.94
N SER A 11 -9.94 3.46 10.89
CA SER A 11 -10.79 3.48 12.08
C SER A 11 -10.46 2.35 13.05
N PHE A 12 -10.22 1.15 12.52
CA PHE A 12 -9.77 0.02 13.34
C PHE A 12 -8.40 0.28 13.96
N HIS A 13 -7.43 0.73 13.17
CA HIS A 13 -6.06 1.02 13.63
C HIS A 13 -6.06 2.03 14.79
N THR A 14 -6.65 3.21 14.57
CA THR A 14 -6.73 4.28 15.57
C THR A 14 -7.52 3.86 16.82
N LYS A 15 -8.61 3.09 16.67
CA LYS A 15 -9.37 2.55 17.81
C LYS A 15 -8.52 1.61 18.67
N ASN A 16 -7.69 0.76 18.06
CA ASN A 16 -6.80 -0.12 18.82
C ASN A 16 -5.69 0.66 19.51
N LEU A 17 -5.10 1.66 18.84
CA LEU A 17 -4.08 2.51 19.46
C LEU A 17 -4.61 3.24 20.70
N ARG A 18 -5.83 3.82 20.63
CA ARG A 18 -6.46 4.46 21.79
C ARG A 18 -6.63 3.51 22.96
N LYS A 19 -7.04 2.26 22.69
CA LYS A 19 -7.18 1.23 23.74
C LYS A 19 -5.83 0.85 24.37
N ILE A 20 -4.80 0.66 23.56
CA ILE A 20 -3.45 0.29 24.03
C ILE A 20 -2.85 1.44 24.84
N ALA A 21 -2.97 2.67 24.36
CA ALA A 21 -2.53 3.88 25.05
C ALA A 21 -3.42 4.29 26.25
N LYS A 22 -4.48 3.51 26.53
CA LYS A 22 -5.45 3.77 27.62
C LYS A 22 -6.09 5.17 27.58
N ILE A 23 -6.35 5.68 26.38
CA ILE A 23 -6.99 6.99 26.16
C ILE A 23 -8.50 6.79 26.11
N PHE A 24 -9.18 7.31 27.12
CA PHE A 24 -10.64 7.26 27.25
C PHE A 24 -11.19 8.67 27.43
N TRP A 25 -12.50 8.82 27.21
CA TRP A 25 -13.19 10.04 27.60
C TRP A 25 -12.95 10.33 29.10
N PRO A 26 -12.71 11.59 29.53
CA PRO A 26 -12.86 12.85 28.79
C PRO A 26 -11.62 13.30 28.00
N GLN A 27 -10.54 12.51 27.99
CA GLN A 27 -9.32 12.87 27.27
C GLN A 27 -9.54 12.82 25.75
N ARG A 28 -9.49 13.99 25.10
CA ARG A 28 -9.61 14.14 23.65
C ARG A 28 -8.23 14.41 23.06
N ILE A 29 -7.83 13.57 22.12
CA ILE A 29 -6.57 13.67 21.36
C ILE A 29 -6.88 13.46 19.87
N SER A 30 -6.23 14.21 18.99
CA SER A 30 -6.38 14.05 17.55
C SER A 30 -5.82 12.70 17.08
N ASN A 31 -6.13 12.29 15.84
CA ASN A 31 -5.55 11.05 15.30
C ASN A 31 -4.06 11.21 14.96
N GLU A 32 -3.62 12.42 14.63
CA GLU A 32 -2.22 12.73 14.31
C GLU A 32 -1.35 12.64 15.57
N GLU A 33 -1.76 13.32 16.64
CA GLU A 33 -1.09 13.25 17.96
C GLU A 33 -1.09 11.82 18.52
N LEU A 34 -2.17 11.05 18.32
CA LEU A 34 -2.22 9.64 18.74
C LEU A 34 -1.15 8.80 18.02
N LEU A 35 -0.98 9.01 16.72
CA LEU A 35 0.01 8.28 15.93
C LEU A 35 1.43 8.66 16.34
N GLU A 36 1.69 9.96 16.53
CA GLU A 36 2.97 10.46 17.02
C GLU A 36 3.31 9.92 18.42
N HIS A 37 2.34 9.98 19.34
CA HIS A 37 2.48 9.44 20.70
C HIS A 37 2.79 7.94 20.72
N CYS A 38 2.18 7.17 19.81
CA CYS A 38 2.46 5.74 19.67
C CYS A 38 3.66 5.42 18.77
N GLN A 39 4.34 6.42 18.21
CA GLN A 39 5.41 6.27 17.21
C GLN A 39 4.98 5.36 16.04
N GLN A 40 3.72 5.50 15.60
CA GLN A 40 3.13 4.70 14.53
C GLN A 40 2.90 5.54 13.28
N GLU A 41 3.09 4.91 12.12
CA GLU A 41 2.66 5.48 10.84
C GLU A 41 1.17 5.24 10.58
N SER A 42 0.59 6.01 9.66
CA SER A 42 -0.78 5.75 9.23
C SER A 42 -0.90 4.36 8.57
N ILE A 43 -2.06 3.72 8.73
CA ILE A 43 -2.28 2.39 8.16
C ILE A 43 -2.14 2.38 6.64
N GLU A 44 -2.46 3.51 5.98
CA GLU A 44 -2.29 3.68 4.54
C GLU A 44 -0.83 3.54 4.12
N LYS A 45 0.06 4.31 4.76
CA LYS A 45 1.50 4.27 4.51
C LYS A 45 2.06 2.87 4.72
N ILE A 46 1.68 2.22 5.83
CA ILE A 46 2.09 0.85 6.16
C ILE A 46 1.67 -0.13 5.06
N LEU A 47 0.44 -0.01 4.53
CA LEU A 47 -0.07 -0.89 3.48
C LEU A 47 0.65 -0.69 2.15
N VAL A 48 0.91 0.56 1.75
CA VAL A 48 1.68 0.87 0.54
C VAL A 48 3.09 0.30 0.67
N GLU A 49 3.78 0.60 1.77
CA GLU A 49 5.14 0.15 2.00
C GLU A 49 5.26 -1.38 1.97
N ARG A 50 4.39 -2.09 2.69
CA ARG A 50 4.40 -3.57 2.74
C ARG A 50 4.11 -4.17 1.37
N ARG A 51 3.16 -3.60 0.62
CA ARG A 51 2.83 -4.07 -0.73
C ARG A 51 4.03 -3.94 -1.66
N TRP A 52 4.69 -2.79 -1.65
CA TRP A 52 5.82 -2.54 -2.54
C TRP A 52 7.11 -3.25 -2.12
N LYS A 53 7.33 -3.48 -0.83
CA LYS A 53 8.37 -4.40 -0.33
C LYS A 53 8.16 -5.82 -0.89
N TRP A 54 6.93 -6.31 -0.85
CA TRP A 54 6.59 -7.64 -1.39
C TRP A 54 6.72 -7.70 -2.93
N ILE A 55 6.23 -6.68 -3.65
CA ILE A 55 6.39 -6.61 -5.12
C ILE A 55 7.87 -6.65 -5.49
N GLY A 56 8.72 -5.87 -4.83
CA GLY A 56 10.16 -5.86 -5.09
C GLY A 56 10.79 -7.23 -4.85
N HIS A 57 10.40 -7.93 -3.78
CA HIS A 57 10.85 -9.29 -3.52
C HIS A 57 10.47 -10.24 -4.66
N VAL A 58 9.22 -10.18 -5.15
CA VAL A 58 8.75 -11.02 -6.26
C VAL A 58 9.46 -10.69 -7.57
N LEU A 59 9.67 -9.41 -7.88
CA LEU A 59 10.33 -8.97 -9.12
C LEU A 59 11.82 -9.37 -9.18
N ARG A 60 12.47 -9.56 -8.03
CA ARG A 60 13.84 -10.06 -7.94
C ARG A 60 13.98 -11.57 -8.08
N LYS A 61 12.89 -12.35 -7.97
CA LYS A 61 12.95 -13.81 -8.20
C LYS A 61 13.24 -14.11 -9.67
N SER A 62 13.72 -15.33 -9.95
CA SER A 62 13.98 -15.79 -11.32
C SER A 62 12.77 -15.63 -12.23
N GLN A 63 13.01 -15.45 -13.53
CA GLN A 63 11.93 -15.22 -14.51
C GLN A 63 10.89 -16.35 -14.54
N ASN A 64 11.34 -17.59 -14.27
CA ASN A 64 10.49 -18.78 -14.26
C ASN A 64 9.83 -19.03 -12.90
N ALA A 65 10.08 -18.20 -11.88
CA ALA A 65 9.43 -18.35 -10.59
C ALA A 65 7.92 -18.14 -10.71
N ILE A 66 7.14 -19.11 -10.25
CA ILE A 66 5.67 -19.11 -10.30
C ILE A 66 5.09 -17.80 -9.74
N THR A 67 5.66 -17.30 -8.64
CA THR A 67 5.23 -16.04 -8.01
C THR A 67 5.39 -14.83 -8.93
N ARG A 68 6.47 -14.78 -9.72
CA ARG A 68 6.76 -13.67 -10.65
C ARG A 68 5.83 -13.72 -11.86
N VAL A 69 5.59 -14.92 -12.38
CA VAL A 69 4.61 -15.14 -13.46
C VAL A 69 3.20 -14.76 -12.98
N ALA A 70 2.79 -15.21 -11.80
CA ALA A 70 1.46 -14.96 -11.24
C ALA A 70 1.18 -13.47 -11.02
N VAL A 71 2.15 -12.70 -10.52
CA VAL A 71 1.99 -11.24 -10.33
C VAL A 71 1.79 -10.50 -11.65
N GLN A 72 2.44 -10.95 -12.72
CA GLN A 72 2.36 -10.31 -14.03
C GLN A 72 1.17 -10.79 -14.86
N TRP A 73 0.65 -11.98 -14.56
CA TRP A 73 -0.41 -12.61 -15.33
C TRP A 73 -1.70 -11.79 -15.32
N LYS A 74 -2.25 -11.57 -16.51
CA LYS A 74 -3.52 -10.89 -16.74
C LYS A 74 -4.50 -11.92 -17.29
N PRO A 75 -5.51 -12.36 -16.50
CA PRO A 75 -6.49 -13.31 -17.00
C PRO A 75 -7.32 -12.66 -18.11
N GLU A 76 -7.56 -13.42 -19.17
CA GLU A 76 -8.41 -13.02 -20.27
C GLU A 76 -9.90 -13.09 -19.91
N GLY A 77 -10.72 -12.36 -20.64
CA GLY A 77 -12.17 -12.35 -20.48
C GLY A 77 -12.74 -11.24 -19.61
N ARG A 78 -14.08 -11.22 -19.50
CA ARG A 78 -14.84 -10.19 -18.78
C ARG A 78 -15.12 -10.61 -17.35
N ARG A 79 -15.00 -9.67 -16.41
CA ARG A 79 -15.41 -9.89 -15.01
C ARG A 79 -16.93 -10.03 -14.91
N LYS A 80 -17.40 -11.06 -14.19
CA LYS A 80 -18.81 -11.24 -13.84
C LYS A 80 -19.34 -10.06 -13.01
N ARG A 81 -20.64 -9.79 -13.12
CA ARG A 81 -21.36 -8.80 -12.29
C ARG A 81 -21.22 -9.17 -10.81
N GLY A 82 -21.15 -8.16 -9.93
CA GLY A 82 -21.00 -8.33 -8.48
C GLY A 82 -19.56 -8.43 -7.95
N ARG A 83 -18.56 -8.70 -8.81
CA ARG A 83 -17.15 -8.73 -8.38
C ARG A 83 -16.61 -7.31 -8.11
N PRO A 84 -15.72 -7.11 -7.10
CA PRO A 84 -15.07 -5.82 -6.89
C PRO A 84 -14.43 -5.26 -8.17
N LYS A 85 -14.67 -3.97 -8.43
CA LYS A 85 -14.15 -3.26 -9.62
C LYS A 85 -12.63 -3.10 -9.59
N THR A 86 -12.06 -2.94 -8.40
CA THR A 86 -10.61 -2.81 -8.18
C THR A 86 -10.01 -4.17 -7.84
N THR A 87 -8.82 -4.44 -8.38
CA THR A 87 -8.03 -5.61 -8.01
C THR A 87 -6.71 -5.16 -7.42
N TRP A 88 -6.03 -6.08 -6.72
CA TRP A 88 -4.68 -5.83 -6.22
C TRP A 88 -3.74 -5.30 -7.32
N ARG A 89 -3.74 -5.93 -8.51
CA ARG A 89 -2.93 -5.49 -9.66
C ARG A 89 -3.28 -4.07 -10.12
N ARG A 90 -4.57 -3.73 -10.23
CA ARG A 90 -5.02 -2.39 -10.61
C ARG A 90 -4.61 -1.33 -9.58
N THR A 91 -4.65 -1.67 -8.30
CA THR A 91 -4.17 -0.78 -7.22
C THR A 91 -2.65 -0.55 -7.35
N ALA A 92 -1.86 -1.61 -7.51
CA ALA A 92 -0.41 -1.48 -7.70
C ALA A 92 -0.05 -0.71 -8.99
N GLU A 93 -0.78 -0.93 -10.09
CA GLU A 93 -0.59 -0.18 -11.34
C GLU A 93 -0.94 1.30 -11.20
N ALA A 94 -2.02 1.63 -10.50
CA ALA A 94 -2.38 3.02 -10.24
C ALA A 94 -1.31 3.73 -9.40
N GLU A 95 -0.80 3.07 -8.36
CA GLU A 95 0.30 3.58 -7.54
C GLU A 95 1.62 3.70 -8.32
N ALA A 96 1.91 2.76 -9.22
CA ALA A 96 3.07 2.89 -10.11
C ALA A 96 2.92 4.11 -11.04
N ALA A 97 1.71 4.30 -11.57
CA ALA A 97 1.39 5.36 -12.52
C ALA A 97 1.48 6.75 -11.90
N THR A 98 1.20 6.92 -10.59
CA THR A 98 1.44 8.21 -9.91
C THR A 98 2.92 8.61 -9.91
N MET A 99 3.82 7.64 -10.03
CA MET A 99 5.27 7.86 -10.18
C MET A 99 5.76 7.79 -11.63
N GLY A 100 4.85 7.76 -12.60
CA GLY A 100 5.19 7.61 -14.02
C GLY A 100 5.88 6.28 -14.36
N GLN A 101 5.76 5.25 -13.50
CA GLN A 101 6.44 3.97 -13.68
C GLN A 101 5.54 2.92 -14.32
N SER A 102 6.14 2.08 -15.18
CA SER A 102 5.50 0.91 -15.77
C SER A 102 6.05 -0.38 -15.14
N TRP A 103 5.36 -1.52 -15.34
CA TRP A 103 5.88 -2.81 -14.89
C TRP A 103 7.25 -3.17 -15.51
N GLY A 104 7.54 -2.66 -16.72
CA GLY A 104 8.82 -2.86 -17.38
C GLY A 104 9.95 -2.14 -16.64
N THR A 105 9.77 -0.86 -16.33
CA THR A 105 10.76 -0.07 -15.59
C THR A 105 10.94 -0.57 -14.16
N LEU A 106 9.84 -0.93 -13.49
CA LEU A 106 9.87 -1.50 -12.13
C LEU A 106 10.67 -2.79 -12.04
N ARG A 107 10.68 -3.62 -13.08
CA ARG A 107 11.45 -4.87 -13.10
C ARG A 107 12.95 -4.62 -13.05
N THR A 108 13.43 -3.61 -13.78
CA THR A 108 14.82 -3.18 -13.79
C THR A 108 15.16 -2.48 -12.49
N LEU A 109 14.29 -1.55 -12.04
CA LEU A 109 14.44 -0.81 -10.79
C LEU A 109 14.53 -1.74 -9.57
N ALA A 110 13.73 -2.81 -9.54
CA ALA A 110 13.69 -3.73 -8.40
C ALA A 110 14.98 -4.54 -8.19
N GLN A 111 15.85 -4.66 -9.22
CA GLN A 111 17.13 -5.36 -9.08
C GLN A 111 18.11 -4.57 -8.22
N ASP A 112 18.07 -3.24 -8.35
CA ASP A 112 18.82 -2.33 -7.52
C ASP A 112 18.06 -2.10 -6.20
N ARG A 113 18.60 -2.64 -5.09
CA ARG A 113 17.93 -2.59 -3.79
C ARG A 113 17.85 -1.18 -3.23
N GLU A 114 18.84 -0.34 -3.51
CA GLU A 114 18.89 1.03 -3.03
C GLU A 114 17.86 1.87 -3.79
N LYS A 115 17.90 1.85 -5.12
CA LYS A 115 16.90 2.55 -5.94
C LYS A 115 15.49 2.05 -5.68
N TRP A 116 15.31 0.75 -5.40
CA TRP A 116 14.00 0.23 -4.99
C TRP A 116 13.55 0.79 -3.65
N ARG A 117 14.43 0.87 -2.66
CA ARG A 117 14.10 1.45 -1.34
C ARG A 117 13.70 2.91 -1.49
N ASP A 118 14.43 3.69 -2.27
CA ASP A 118 14.16 5.10 -2.49
C ASP A 118 12.84 5.32 -3.23
N PHE A 119 12.55 4.47 -4.22
CA PHE A 119 11.26 4.46 -4.91
C PHE A 119 10.09 4.15 -3.96
N VAL A 120 10.23 3.16 -3.07
CA VAL A 120 9.20 2.85 -2.09
C VAL A 120 9.02 3.99 -1.09
N ALA A 121 10.10 4.60 -0.62
CA ALA A 121 10.04 5.77 0.26
C ALA A 121 9.31 6.94 -0.41
N ALA A 122 9.63 7.23 -1.68
CA ALA A 122 8.94 8.24 -2.47
C ALA A 122 7.44 7.92 -2.61
N LEU A 123 7.07 6.66 -2.87
CA LEU A 123 5.67 6.24 -2.97
C LEU A 123 4.91 6.44 -1.66
N VAL A 124 5.53 6.12 -0.54
CA VAL A 124 4.94 6.31 0.79
C VAL A 124 4.77 7.80 1.09
N ALA A 125 5.74 8.64 0.72
CA ALA A 125 5.67 10.09 0.88
C ALA A 125 4.62 10.75 -0.03
N HIS A 126 4.39 10.18 -1.22
CA HIS A 126 3.38 10.65 -2.19
C HIS A 126 1.95 10.14 -1.86
N GLY A 127 1.78 9.29 -0.83
CA GLY A 127 0.47 8.80 -0.39
C GLY A 127 -0.56 9.93 -0.31
N LYS A 128 -1.82 9.64 -0.67
CA LYS A 128 -2.86 10.64 -1.00
C LYS A 128 -2.74 11.85 -0.06
N LYS A 129 -2.24 12.99 -0.59
CA LYS A 129 -2.62 14.29 -0.02
C LYS A 129 -4.14 14.26 0.03
N GLY A 130 -4.69 14.36 1.24
CA GLY A 130 -6.12 14.33 1.45
C GLY A 130 -6.78 15.23 0.42
N SER A 131 -7.68 14.67 -0.36
CA SER A 131 -8.65 15.47 -1.10
C SER A 131 -9.39 16.29 -0.05
N GLU A 132 -9.12 17.59 -0.01
CA GLU A 132 -10.07 18.60 0.48
C GLU A 132 -11.43 18.42 -0.23
#